data_AF-A0A7J8TUR1-F1
#
_entry.id   AF-A0A7J8TUR1-F1
#
_cell.length_a   1.000
_cell.length_b   1.000
_cell.length_c   1.000
_cell.angle_alpha   90.00
_cell.angle_beta   90.00
_cell.angle_gamma   90.00
#
_symmetry.space_group_name_H-M   'P 1'
#
loop_
_entity.id
_entity.type
_entity.pdbx_description
1 polymer ?
#
loop_
_entity_poly.entity_id
_entity_poly.type
_entity_poly.pdbx_seq_one_letter_code
_entity_poly.pdbx_strand_id
1 'polypeptide(L)'
;MEVMMKRKIMRFYNTWKVLINYFMLHILLCNYIMGSILKQPCMDSKQSGETWSQEILDGHESRCLINFNISKIVFTSWRQDTIYKLQDISSHEMLGIFLYIFGTGAKVSQCRERFQRSRATINRYFANVLEK
;
A
#
# COMPACT_ATOMS: atom_id res chain seq x y z
N MET A 1 11.06 -57.20 -32.89
CA MET A 1 11.18 -56.94 -31.43
C MET A 1 11.57 -55.49 -31.11
N GLU A 2 12.53 -54.88 -31.83
CA GLU A 2 12.98 -53.49 -31.61
C GLU A 2 11.87 -52.42 -31.58
N VAL A 3 10.95 -52.43 -32.54
CA VAL A 3 9.88 -51.42 -32.65
C VAL A 3 8.96 -51.42 -31.42
N MET A 4 8.72 -52.61 -30.86
CA MET A 4 7.87 -52.78 -29.68
C MET A 4 8.56 -52.28 -28.42
N MET A 5 9.89 -52.44 -28.33
CA MET A 5 10.72 -51.95 -27.22
C MET A 5 10.82 -50.41 -27.23
N LYS A 6 11.03 -49.80 -28.41
CA LYS A 6 11.04 -48.34 -28.57
C LYS A 6 9.70 -47.69 -28.17
N ARG A 7 8.57 -48.33 -28.52
CA ARG A 7 7.23 -47.87 -28.11
C ARG A 7 7.01 -47.92 -26.60
N LYS A 8 7.53 -48.95 -25.90
CA LYS A 8 7.46 -49.03 -24.43
C LYS A 8 8.30 -47.94 -23.75
N ILE A 9 9.51 -47.70 -24.24
CA ILE A 9 10.39 -46.63 -23.72
C ILE A 9 9.76 -45.25 -23.95
N MET A 10 9.19 -45.01 -25.13
CA MET A 10 8.53 -43.74 -25.45
C MET A 10 7.27 -43.52 -24.60
N ARG A 11 6.49 -44.57 -24.31
CA ARG A 11 5.37 -44.49 -23.36
C ARG A 11 5.85 -44.19 -21.96
N PHE A 12 6.92 -44.83 -21.49
CA PHE A 12 7.51 -44.56 -20.18
C PHE A 12 7.97 -43.10 -20.06
N TYR A 13 8.69 -42.59 -21.07
CA TYR A 13 9.12 -41.20 -21.12
C TYR A 13 7.94 -40.22 -21.11
N ASN A 14 6.90 -40.47 -21.92
CA ASN A 14 5.72 -39.61 -21.95
C ASN A 14 4.95 -39.62 -20.62
N THR A 15 4.78 -40.79 -20.01
CA THR A 15 4.16 -40.89 -18.67
C THR A 15 4.97 -40.13 -17.64
N TRP A 16 6.30 -40.26 -17.67
CA TRP A 16 7.18 -39.57 -16.73
C TRP A 16 7.18 -38.04 -16.95
N LYS A 17 7.12 -37.60 -18.21
CA LYS A 17 6.96 -36.18 -18.57
C LYS A 17 5.62 -35.61 -18.09
N VAL A 18 4.52 -36.36 -18.20
CA VAL A 18 3.21 -35.95 -17.68
C VAL A 18 3.25 -35.83 -16.15
N LEU A 19 3.87 -36.77 -15.46
CA LEU A 19 4.03 -36.73 -14.00
C LEU A 19 4.87 -35.53 -13.54
N ILE A 20 5.99 -35.24 -14.23
CA ILE A 20 6.83 -34.07 -13.95
C ILE A 20 6.04 -32.77 -14.18
N ASN A 21 5.26 -32.69 -15.28
CA ASN A 21 4.44 -31.51 -15.56
C ASN A 21 3.34 -31.29 -14.52
N TYR A 22 2.68 -32.35 -14.06
CA TYR A 22 1.69 -32.27 -12.98
C TYR A 22 2.32 -31.80 -11.67
N PHE A 23 3.51 -32.30 -11.33
CA PHE A 23 4.25 -31.88 -10.15
C PHE A 23 4.64 -30.40 -10.22
N MET A 24 5.16 -29.94 -11.37
CA MET A 24 5.50 -28.53 -11.60
C MET A 24 4.27 -27.62 -11.53
N LEU A 25 3.14 -28.03 -12.12
CA LEU A 25 1.87 -27.31 -12.02
C LEU A 25 1.42 -27.17 -10.56
N HIS A 26 1.54 -28.26 -9.78
CA HIS A 26 1.16 -28.27 -8.37
C HIS A 26 2.03 -27.34 -7.52
N ILE A 27 3.35 -27.29 -7.78
CA ILE A 27 4.27 -26.35 -7.13
C ILE A 27 3.88 -24.90 -7.46
N LEU A 28 3.60 -24.60 -8.73
CA LEU A 28 3.18 -23.26 -9.14
C LEU A 28 1.86 -22.85 -8.48
N LEU A 29 0.90 -23.78 -8.38
CA LEU A 29 -0.37 -23.54 -7.72
C LEU A 29 -0.18 -23.27 -6.22
N CYS A 30 0.66 -24.07 -5.54
CA CYS A 30 1.00 -23.87 -4.13
C CYS A 30 1.68 -22.52 -3.89
N ASN A 31 2.62 -22.13 -4.74
CA ASN A 31 3.28 -20.82 -4.65
C ASN A 31 2.31 -19.66 -4.88
N TYR A 32 1.40 -19.80 -5.85
CA TYR A 32 0.37 -18.80 -6.10
C TYR A 32 -0.58 -18.65 -4.91
N ILE A 33 -1.08 -19.77 -4.36
CA ILE A 33 -1.98 -19.80 -3.20
C ILE A 33 -1.27 -19.21 -1.97
N MET A 34 -0.05 -19.64 -1.67
CA MET A 34 0.75 -19.14 -0.55
C MET A 34 1.01 -17.63 -0.69
N GLY A 35 1.34 -17.16 -1.90
CA GLY A 35 1.68 -15.77 -2.17
C GLY A 35 0.49 -14.82 -2.32
N SER A 36 -0.74 -15.31 -2.45
CA SER A 36 -1.93 -14.46 -2.66
C SER A 36 -2.95 -14.58 -1.53
N ILE A 37 -3.18 -15.79 -1.01
CA ILE A 37 -4.22 -16.06 -0.01
C ILE A 37 -3.70 -15.92 1.42
N LEU A 38 -2.43 -16.26 1.67
CA LEU A 38 -1.81 -16.15 3.01
C LEU A 38 -1.11 -14.80 3.25
N LYS A 39 -1.21 -13.85 2.32
CA LYS A 39 -0.76 -12.47 2.58
C LYS A 39 -1.68 -11.83 3.60
N GLN A 40 -1.22 -11.74 4.84
CA GLN A 40 -1.89 -10.94 5.85
C GLN A 40 -1.82 -9.46 5.46
N PRO A 41 -2.96 -8.74 5.44
CA PRO A 41 -2.95 -7.31 5.22
C PRO A 41 -2.18 -6.64 6.38
N CYS A 42 -1.10 -5.92 6.04
CA CYS A 42 -0.25 -5.23 7.03
C CYS A 42 -0.80 -3.85 7.42
N MET A 43 -1.73 -3.31 6.64
CA MET A 43 -2.35 -2.00 6.85
C MET A 43 -3.87 -2.17 6.78
N ASP A 44 -4.43 -2.74 7.84
CA ASP A 44 -5.85 -3.11 7.99
C ASP A 44 -6.58 -2.26 9.05
N SER A 45 -5.98 -1.16 9.50
CA SER A 45 -6.64 -0.27 10.46
C SER A 45 -7.95 0.25 9.90
N LYS A 46 -9.02 0.13 10.70
CA LYS A 46 -10.35 0.68 10.37
C LYS A 46 -10.34 2.20 10.19
N GLN A 47 -9.36 2.88 10.81
CA GLN A 47 -9.19 4.32 10.70
C GLN A 47 -8.26 4.63 9.52
N SER A 48 -8.84 5.13 8.42
CA SER A 48 -8.05 5.61 7.29
C SER A 48 -7.28 6.89 7.64
N GLY A 49 -6.19 7.18 6.92
CA GLY A 49 -5.41 8.41 7.10
C GLY A 49 -6.23 9.70 6.94
N GLU A 50 -7.22 9.67 6.04
CA GLU A 50 -8.15 10.79 5.83
C GLU A 50 -9.09 10.96 7.03
N THR A 51 -9.72 9.87 7.48
CA THR A 51 -10.63 9.90 8.64
C THR A 51 -9.91 10.36 9.91
N TRP A 52 -8.67 9.92 10.09
CA TRP A 52 -7.85 10.38 11.21
C TRP A 52 -7.53 11.88 11.10
N SER A 53 -7.12 12.35 9.92
CA SER A 53 -6.81 13.77 9.72
C SER A 53 -8.03 14.64 9.97
N GLN A 54 -9.21 14.23 9.51
CA GLN A 54 -10.48 14.90 9.78
C GLN A 54 -10.81 14.92 11.28
N GLU A 55 -10.64 13.82 12.01
CA GLU A 55 -10.87 13.78 13.45
C GLU A 55 -10.00 14.79 14.22
N ILE A 56 -8.72 14.94 13.83
CA ILE A 56 -7.82 15.90 14.47
C ILE A 56 -8.23 17.34 14.18
N LEU A 57 -8.77 17.61 12.99
CA LEU A 57 -9.22 18.93 12.56
C LEU A 57 -10.56 19.30 13.18
N ASP A 58 -11.52 18.40 13.17
CA ASP A 58 -12.85 18.64 13.75
C ASP A 58 -12.81 18.65 15.28
N GLY A 59 -11.77 18.05 15.87
CA GLY A 59 -11.51 18.05 17.30
C GLY A 59 -10.99 19.39 17.87
N HIS A 60 -10.55 19.30 19.12
CA HIS A 60 -10.00 20.43 19.88
C HIS A 60 -8.72 20.99 19.25
N GLU A 61 -8.52 22.31 19.29
CA GLU A 61 -7.39 22.98 18.61
C GLU A 61 -6.02 22.46 19.07
N SER A 62 -5.89 22.13 20.35
CA SER A 62 -4.67 21.53 20.91
C SER A 62 -4.28 20.22 20.23
N ARG A 63 -5.24 19.46 19.67
CA ARG A 63 -4.93 18.20 18.98
C ARG A 63 -4.16 18.43 17.69
N CYS A 64 -4.47 19.49 16.95
CA CYS A 64 -3.70 19.90 15.77
C CYS A 64 -2.27 20.25 16.16
N LEU A 65 -2.10 21.02 17.25
CA LEU A 65 -0.78 21.40 17.75
C LEU A 65 0.01 20.17 18.23
N ILE A 66 -0.63 19.23 18.92
CA ILE A 66 0.05 18.04 19.44
C ILE A 66 0.45 17.07 18.31
N ASN A 67 -0.41 16.86 17.31
CA ASN A 67 -0.20 15.81 16.29
C ASN A 67 0.50 16.31 15.03
N PHE A 68 0.31 17.57 14.65
CA PHE A 68 0.91 18.17 13.46
C PHE A 68 1.89 19.30 13.79
N ASN A 69 2.04 19.66 15.07
CA ASN A 69 2.89 20.78 15.50
C ASN A 69 2.53 22.12 14.82
N ILE A 70 1.26 22.26 14.42
CA ILE A 70 0.73 23.39 13.67
C ILE A 70 -0.61 23.80 14.27
N SER A 71 -0.90 25.11 14.28
CA SER A 71 -2.17 25.62 14.77
C SER A 71 -3.32 25.27 13.83
N LYS A 72 -4.50 25.01 14.40
CA LYS A 72 -5.71 24.66 13.64
C LYS A 72 -6.05 25.69 12.58
N ILE A 73 -5.85 26.98 12.88
CA ILE A 73 -6.12 28.10 11.97
C ILE A 73 -5.25 28.02 10.72
N VAL A 74 -3.94 27.79 10.88
CA VAL A 74 -2.99 27.68 9.76
C VAL A 74 -3.32 26.47 8.91
N PHE A 75 -3.60 25.32 9.54
CA PHE A 75 -4.01 24.12 8.81
C PHE A 75 -5.30 24.38 8.01
N THR A 76 -6.31 25.01 8.61
CA THR A 76 -7.60 25.25 7.96
C THR A 76 -7.48 26.22 6.81
N SER A 77 -6.67 27.28 6.95
CA SER A 77 -6.37 28.22 5.86
C SER A 77 -5.72 27.51 4.69
N TRP A 78 -4.68 26.72 4.94
CA TRP A 78 -3.99 25.95 3.90
C TRP A 78 -4.90 24.90 3.28
N ARG A 79 -5.77 24.27 4.08
CA ARG A 79 -6.79 23.34 3.59
C ARG A 79 -7.69 24.04 2.57
N GLN A 80 -8.21 25.23 2.89
CA GLN A 80 -9.08 25.99 1.99
C GLN A 80 -8.36 26.27 0.67
N ASP A 81 -7.13 26.80 0.74
CA ASP A 81 -6.32 27.11 -0.44
C ASP A 81 -5.99 25.87 -1.28
N THR A 82 -5.79 24.73 -0.62
CA THR A 82 -5.47 23.45 -1.27
C THR A 82 -6.71 22.83 -1.91
N ILE A 83 -7.90 22.87 -1.30
CA ILE A 83 -9.17 22.43 -1.92
C ILE A 83 -9.44 23.26 -3.17
N TYR A 84 -9.24 24.58 -3.09
CA TYR A 84 -9.43 25.47 -4.25
C TYR A 84 -8.47 25.14 -5.39
N LYS A 85 -7.24 24.69 -5.09
CA LYS A 85 -6.22 24.34 -6.10
C LYS A 85 -6.28 22.88 -6.57
N LEU A 86 -6.81 21.98 -5.75
CA LEU A 86 -6.86 20.54 -5.99
C LEU A 86 -8.25 20.03 -5.60
N GLN A 87 -9.12 19.87 -6.60
CA GLN A 87 -10.52 19.42 -6.48
C GLN A 87 -10.70 17.95 -6.04
N ASP A 88 -9.67 17.30 -5.49
CA ASP A 88 -9.68 15.85 -5.28
C ASP A 88 -9.54 15.48 -3.80
N ILE A 89 -10.25 14.43 -3.38
CA ILE A 89 -10.23 13.92 -1.98
C ILE A 89 -8.80 13.55 -1.55
N SER A 90 -7.94 13.20 -2.52
CA SER A 90 -6.51 12.95 -2.33
C SER A 90 -5.73 14.13 -1.73
N SER A 91 -6.25 15.36 -1.81
CA SER A 91 -5.52 16.58 -1.45
C SER A 91 -5.44 16.79 0.07
N HIS A 92 -6.44 16.31 0.80
CA HIS A 92 -6.50 16.38 2.26
C HIS A 92 -5.46 15.48 2.91
N GLU A 93 -5.50 14.19 2.57
CA GLU A 93 -4.53 13.22 3.04
C GLU A 93 -3.10 13.58 2.62
N MET A 94 -2.91 14.11 1.41
CA MET A 94 -1.60 14.56 0.92
C MET A 94 -1.05 15.72 1.76
N LEU A 95 -1.88 16.73 2.06
CA LEU A 95 -1.53 17.83 2.94
C LEU A 95 -1.26 17.34 4.38
N GLY A 96 -2.10 16.44 4.89
CA GLY A 96 -1.93 15.82 6.21
C GLY A 96 -0.61 15.07 6.34
N ILE A 97 -0.23 14.29 5.33
CA ILE A 97 1.06 13.58 5.28
C ILE A 97 2.22 14.58 5.28
N PHE A 98 2.15 15.62 4.45
CA PHE A 98 3.19 16.65 4.38
C PHE A 98 3.39 17.34 5.74
N LEU A 99 2.31 17.84 6.34
CA LEU A 99 2.35 18.54 7.61
C LEU A 99 2.75 17.62 8.77
N TYR A 100 2.38 16.34 8.72
CA TYR A 100 2.81 15.37 9.71
C TYR A 100 4.33 15.15 9.66
N ILE A 101 4.90 14.97 8.46
CA ILE A 101 6.35 14.81 8.28
C ILE A 101 7.09 16.08 8.69
N PHE A 102 6.66 17.24 8.20
CA PHE A 102 7.34 18.52 8.48
C PHE A 102 7.18 18.98 9.93
N GLY A 103 5.96 18.92 10.46
CA GLY A 103 5.64 19.43 11.79
C GLY A 103 6.21 18.57 12.92
N THR A 104 6.20 17.24 12.76
CA THR A 104 6.69 16.32 13.82
C THR A 104 8.06 15.72 13.53
N GLY A 105 8.61 15.90 12.32
CA GLY A 105 9.82 15.20 11.89
C GLY A 105 9.61 13.69 11.71
N ALA A 106 8.37 13.24 11.49
CA ALA A 106 8.04 11.82 11.41
C ALA A 106 8.74 11.13 10.22
N LYS A 107 9.24 9.91 10.48
CA LYS A 107 9.80 9.05 9.44
C LYS A 107 8.69 8.50 8.55
N VAL A 108 9.00 8.23 7.28
CA VAL A 108 8.05 7.64 6.32
C VAL A 108 7.43 6.33 6.83
N SER A 109 8.13 5.53 7.64
CA SER A 109 7.54 4.34 8.29
C SER A 109 6.37 4.66 9.22
N GLN A 110 6.49 5.72 10.03
CA GLN A 110 5.44 6.18 10.93
C GLN A 110 4.25 6.72 10.13
N CYS A 111 4.52 7.43 9.03
CA CYS A 111 3.47 7.90 8.13
C CYS A 111 2.72 6.74 7.46
N ARG A 112 3.42 5.68 7.07
CA ARG A 112 2.79 4.47 6.52
C ARG A 112 1.83 3.84 7.52
N GLU A 113 2.27 3.70 8.76
CA GLU A 113 1.47 3.15 9.83
C GLU A 113 0.29 4.05 10.18
N ARG A 114 0.49 5.37 10.22
CA ARG A 114 -0.60 6.29 10.59
C ARG A 114 -1.64 6.47 9.49
N PHE A 115 -1.19 6.68 8.26
CA PHE A 115 -2.07 6.97 7.12
C PHE A 115 -2.50 5.71 6.36
N GLN A 116 -1.97 4.53 6.73
CA GLN A 116 -2.27 3.25 6.09
C GLN A 116 -1.97 3.27 4.58
N ARG A 117 -0.91 3.97 4.18
CA ARG A 117 -0.48 4.12 2.78
C ARG A 117 0.84 3.43 2.49
N SER A 118 0.99 2.99 1.24
CA SER A 118 2.25 2.42 0.77
C SER A 118 3.35 3.49 0.78
N ARG A 119 4.61 3.06 0.90
CA ARG A 119 5.77 3.98 0.81
C ARG A 119 5.77 4.76 -0.51
N ALA A 120 5.46 4.08 -1.62
CA ALA A 120 5.41 4.69 -2.94
C ALA A 120 4.34 5.79 -3.02
N THR A 121 3.18 5.55 -2.43
CA THR A 121 2.09 6.54 -2.36
C THR A 121 2.52 7.78 -1.57
N ILE A 122 3.14 7.59 -0.40
CA ILE A 122 3.61 8.69 0.45
C ILE A 122 4.65 9.53 -0.28
N ASN A 123 5.64 8.90 -0.92
CA ASN A 123 6.67 9.61 -1.66
C ASN A 123 6.09 10.40 -2.83
N ARG A 124 5.14 9.82 -3.58
CA ARG A 124 4.44 10.53 -4.66
C ARG A 124 3.66 11.72 -4.13
N TYR A 125 2.95 11.55 -3.01
CA TYR A 125 2.17 12.61 -2.39
C TYR A 125 3.07 13.74 -1.91
N PHE A 126 4.20 13.41 -1.29
CA PHE A 126 5.19 14.39 -0.87
C PHE A 126 5.79 15.17 -2.04
N ALA A 127 6.15 14.49 -3.13
CA ALA A 127 6.65 15.14 -4.35
C ALA A 127 5.61 16.07 -4.98
N ASN A 128 4.35 15.63 -5.07
CA ASN A 128 3.26 16.42 -5.64
C ASN A 128 2.98 17.72 -4.87
N VAL A 129 3.20 17.75 -3.55
CA VAL A 129 3.08 18.98 -2.74
C VAL A 129 4.25 19.93 -2.95
N LEU A 130 5.46 19.39 -3.19
CA LEU A 130 6.67 20.21 -3.38
C LEU A 130 6.79 20.78 -4.79
N GLU A 131 6.28 20.06 -5.81
CA GLU A 131 6.35 20.47 -7.21
C GLU A 131 5.27 21.51 -7.60
N LYS A 132 4.36 21.85 -6.68
CA LYS A 132 3.26 22.80 -6.89
C LYS A 132 3.39 24.04 -6.01
#